data_AF-A0A853IYI6-F1
#
_entry.id   AF-A0A853IYI6-F1
#
_cell.length_a   1.000
_cell.length_b   1.000
_cell.length_c   1.000
_cell.angle_alpha   90.00
_cell.angle_beta   90.00
_cell.angle_gamma   90.00
#
_symmetry.space_group_name_H-M   'P 1'
#
loop_
_entity.id
_entity.type
_entity.pdbx_description
1 polymer ?
#
loop_
_entity_poly.entity_id
_entity_poly.type
_entity_poly.pdbx_seq_one_letter_code
_entity_poly.pdbx_strand_id
1 'polypeptide(L)'
;MSRRPPAWRRPPLMLVGAVALGHALLLRPTPPPTFAPAVAQAAKPAPVLVRTVHAPPATAPAPALVEATAPPPVVVPPKAVRPVRALKPAPRPTTTPRAAQTVAAAQTAPPSPAADELPATPTLVAAAEAPARTASAAPPASAPSPSAPAQLPPSATLDYQVSGTARGIAFQAEAQLVWQRSASRYQAEWTVRMPLLGQRTQRSEGAVSDAGLAPERYAERARSERAAHFDPAGGRIRFSANTPDAAWQAGAQDRLSVSLQLGGLLAAAPKRYPPGSSITLHTAGVRDAEPWTWDVQADETLHIDGHALPTARLVRHPRKDYDTRVELWLARTLDYLPARLRITQANGDVADQQLKSLPEGR
;
A
#
# COMPACT_ATOMS: atom_id res chain seq x y z
N MET A 1 -14.06 -61.93 -50.55
CA MET A 1 -13.37 -61.01 -49.61
C MET A 1 -13.47 -59.58 -50.14
N SER A 2 -14.19 -58.70 -49.44
CA SER A 2 -13.98 -57.25 -49.45
C SER A 2 -14.89 -56.61 -48.40
N ARG A 3 -14.32 -56.29 -47.23
CA ARG A 3 -14.97 -55.54 -46.17
C ARG A 3 -14.96 -54.07 -46.55
N ARG A 4 -16.13 -53.44 -46.68
CA ARG A 4 -16.26 -51.98 -46.73
C ARG A 4 -16.12 -51.42 -45.30
N PRO A 5 -15.33 -50.36 -45.06
CA PRO A 5 -15.24 -49.74 -43.74
C PRO A 5 -16.52 -48.92 -43.42
N PRO A 6 -16.89 -48.77 -42.14
CA PRO A 6 -18.06 -48.01 -41.74
C PRO A 6 -17.85 -46.50 -41.89
N ALA A 7 -18.88 -45.82 -42.38
CA ALA A 7 -18.93 -44.37 -42.49
C ALA A 7 -18.91 -43.72 -41.10
N TRP A 8 -17.79 -43.09 -40.76
CA TRP A 8 -17.67 -42.26 -39.57
C TRP A 8 -18.64 -41.08 -39.71
N ARG A 9 -19.58 -40.95 -38.77
CA ARG A 9 -20.54 -39.86 -38.68
C ARG A 9 -19.78 -38.54 -38.56
N ARG A 10 -19.71 -37.76 -39.64
CA ARG A 10 -19.42 -36.33 -39.55
C ARG A 10 -20.53 -35.70 -38.69
N PRO A 11 -20.21 -34.88 -37.67
CA PRO A 11 -21.24 -34.15 -36.95
C PRO A 11 -22.03 -33.31 -37.97
N PRO A 12 -23.36 -33.23 -37.84
CA PRO A 12 -24.18 -32.51 -38.82
C PRO A 12 -23.68 -31.06 -38.88
N LEU A 13 -23.25 -30.62 -40.07
CA LEU A 13 -22.76 -29.26 -40.33
C LEU A 13 -23.72 -28.17 -39.81
N MET A 14 -25.01 -28.51 -39.66
CA MET A 14 -26.02 -27.64 -39.06
C MET A 14 -25.79 -27.35 -37.57
N LEU A 15 -25.26 -28.29 -36.79
CA LEU A 15 -24.95 -28.07 -35.37
C LEU A 15 -23.74 -27.14 -35.21
N VAL A 16 -22.71 -27.32 -36.05
CA VAL A 16 -21.53 -26.44 -36.07
C VAL A 16 -21.92 -25.04 -36.53
N GLY A 17 -22.78 -24.93 -37.55
CA GLY A 17 -23.34 -23.66 -38.01
C GLY A 17 -24.16 -22.95 -36.94
N ALA A 18 -25.01 -23.67 -36.20
CA ALA A 18 -25.82 -23.09 -35.12
C ALA A 18 -24.96 -22.58 -33.95
N VAL A 19 -23.92 -23.31 -33.57
CA VAL A 19 -22.98 -22.90 -32.51
C VAL A 19 -22.17 -21.67 -32.94
N ALA A 20 -21.71 -21.63 -34.20
CA ALA A 20 -20.98 -20.48 -34.74
C ALA A 20 -21.88 -19.22 -34.82
N LEU A 21 -23.14 -19.38 -35.23
CA LEU A 21 -24.11 -18.29 -35.27
C LEU A 21 -24.46 -17.77 -33.87
N GLY A 22 -24.57 -18.68 -32.88
CA GLY A 22 -24.75 -18.32 -31.47
C GLY A 22 -23.59 -17.49 -30.91
N HIS A 23 -22.35 -17.89 -31.19
CA HIS A 23 -21.16 -17.13 -30.78
C HIS A 23 -21.10 -15.77 -31.48
N ALA A 24 -21.45 -15.71 -32.77
CA ALA A 24 -21.48 -14.44 -33.52
C ALA A 24 -22.55 -13.47 -33.00
N LEU A 25 -23.67 -13.97 -32.47
CA LEU A 25 -24.72 -13.13 -31.86
C LEU A 25 -24.30 -12.62 -30.47
N LEU A 26 -23.60 -13.44 -29.69
CA LEU A 26 -23.10 -13.10 -28.34
C LEU A 26 -21.90 -12.13 -28.37
N LEU A 27 -21.13 -12.13 -29.46
CA LEU A 27 -19.97 -11.26 -29.66
C LEU A 27 -20.32 -9.95 -30.39
N ARG A 28 -21.61 -9.67 -30.64
CA ARG A 28 -21.99 -8.39 -31.22
C ARG A 28 -21.65 -7.26 -30.24
N PRO A 29 -20.80 -6.29 -30.64
CA PRO A 29 -20.53 -5.14 -29.80
C PRO A 29 -21.83 -4.39 -29.56
N THR A 30 -22.23 -4.27 -28.29
CA THR A 30 -23.34 -3.40 -27.89
C THR A 30 -22.96 -1.97 -28.27
N PRO A 31 -23.78 -1.25 -29.05
CA PRO A 31 -23.53 0.16 -29.31
C PRO A 31 -23.49 0.89 -27.96
N PRO A 32 -22.55 1.84 -27.76
CA PRO A 32 -22.55 2.64 -26.55
C PRO A 32 -23.91 3.35 -26.43
N PRO A 33 -24.45 3.50 -25.20
CA PRO A 33 -25.69 4.24 -25.02
C PRO A 33 -25.50 5.65 -25.59
N THR A 34 -26.29 5.99 -26.60
CA THR A 34 -26.40 7.35 -27.11
C THR A 34 -27.02 8.19 -26.01
N PHE A 35 -26.19 8.91 -25.26
CA PHE A 35 -26.68 9.97 -24.37
C PHE A 35 -27.25 11.07 -25.26
N ALA A 36 -28.56 11.06 -25.45
CA ALA A 36 -29.27 12.25 -25.87
C ALA A 36 -29.11 13.28 -24.73
N PRO A 37 -28.54 14.46 -24.97
CA PRO A 37 -28.56 15.49 -23.96
C PRO A 37 -30.03 15.84 -23.74
N ALA A 38 -30.52 15.60 -22.52
CA ALA A 38 -31.74 16.24 -22.08
C ALA A 38 -31.48 17.74 -22.17
N VAL A 39 -32.16 18.40 -23.12
CA VAL A 39 -32.25 19.85 -23.13
C VAL A 39 -33.03 20.21 -21.88
N ALA A 40 -32.29 20.46 -20.80
CA ALA A 40 -32.82 21.11 -19.62
C ALA A 40 -33.36 22.46 -20.09
N GLN A 41 -34.68 22.61 -19.98
CA GLN A 41 -35.35 23.87 -20.21
C GLN A 41 -34.69 24.90 -19.29
N ALA A 42 -33.95 25.85 -19.88
CA ALA A 42 -33.25 26.87 -19.15
C ALA A 42 -34.25 27.70 -18.35
N ALA A 43 -34.27 27.52 -17.03
CA ALA A 43 -34.86 28.50 -16.14
C ALA A 43 -34.09 29.82 -16.33
N LYS A 44 -34.83 30.90 -16.63
CA LYS A 44 -34.27 32.25 -16.79
C LYS A 44 -33.47 32.62 -15.52
N PRO A 45 -32.18 32.99 -15.61
CA PRO A 45 -31.47 33.50 -14.45
C PRO A 45 -32.05 34.86 -14.07
N ALA A 46 -32.38 35.03 -12.79
CA ALA A 46 -32.69 36.34 -12.21
C ALA A 46 -31.45 37.25 -12.31
N PRO A 47 -31.61 38.57 -12.58
CA PRO A 47 -30.47 39.46 -12.73
C PRO A 47 -29.73 39.63 -11.41
N VAL A 48 -28.44 39.34 -11.41
CA VAL A 48 -27.52 39.67 -10.31
C VAL A 48 -27.17 41.16 -10.42
N LEU A 49 -27.54 41.92 -9.40
CA LEU A 49 -27.19 43.34 -9.31
C LEU A 49 -25.75 43.47 -8.81
N VAL A 50 -24.80 43.72 -9.72
CA VAL A 50 -23.40 44.02 -9.35
C VAL A 50 -23.29 45.51 -9.08
N ARG A 51 -23.13 45.89 -7.80
CA ARG A 51 -22.80 47.26 -7.39
C ARG A 51 -21.29 47.45 -7.52
N THR A 52 -20.85 48.17 -8.53
CA THR A 52 -19.46 48.64 -8.65
C THR A 52 -19.20 49.75 -7.64
N VAL A 53 -18.24 49.54 -6.74
CA VAL A 53 -17.69 50.60 -5.89
C VAL A 53 -16.57 51.27 -6.67
N HIS A 54 -16.74 52.56 -6.97
CA HIS A 54 -15.74 53.37 -7.65
C HIS A 54 -14.63 53.72 -6.64
N ALA A 55 -13.40 53.29 -6.89
CA ALA A 55 -12.23 53.77 -6.16
C ALA A 55 -11.81 55.15 -6.72
N PRO A 56 -11.44 56.13 -5.88
CA PRO A 56 -11.05 57.46 -6.33
C PRO A 56 -9.71 57.45 -7.09
N PRO A 57 -9.52 58.33 -8.09
CA PRO A 57 -8.28 58.37 -8.86
C PRO A 57 -7.14 58.95 -8.02
N ALA A 58 -6.07 58.17 -7.86
CA ALA A 58 -4.80 58.66 -7.34
C ALA A 58 -3.90 59.11 -8.50
N THR A 59 -3.45 60.35 -8.36
CA THR A 59 -2.54 61.18 -9.15
C THR A 59 -1.43 60.48 -9.94
N ALA A 60 -1.21 60.94 -11.17
CA ALA A 60 -0.08 60.59 -12.04
C ALA A 60 1.26 61.20 -11.58
N PRO A 61 2.38 60.50 -11.81
CA PRO A 61 3.66 61.13 -12.09
C PRO A 61 4.14 60.88 -13.53
N ALA A 62 4.94 61.83 -14.00
CA ALA A 62 5.49 62.05 -15.34
C ALA A 62 6.47 60.95 -15.83
N PRO A 63 6.84 60.92 -17.14
CA PRO A 63 7.49 59.78 -17.77
C PRO A 63 9.03 59.83 -17.63
N ALA A 64 9.64 58.65 -17.49
CA ALA A 64 11.09 58.49 -17.58
C ALA A 64 11.48 57.24 -18.38
N LEU A 65 12.32 57.51 -19.38
CA LEU A 65 13.28 56.67 -20.10
C LEU A 65 12.85 55.35 -20.78
N VAL A 66 13.08 55.38 -22.09
CA VAL A 66 13.24 54.26 -23.01
C VAL A 66 14.53 53.51 -22.67
N GLU A 67 14.47 52.18 -22.50
CA GLU A 67 15.66 51.33 -22.58
C GLU A 67 15.38 49.96 -23.23
N ALA A 68 16.07 49.78 -24.36
CA ALA A 68 16.59 48.57 -25.00
C ALA A 68 15.75 47.26 -25.07
N THR A 69 15.31 46.98 -26.30
CA THR A 69 14.88 45.69 -26.82
C THR A 69 16.01 44.64 -26.79
N ALA A 70 15.79 43.49 -26.13
CA ALA A 70 16.63 42.30 -26.25
C ALA A 70 16.09 41.33 -27.32
N PRO A 71 16.94 40.67 -28.13
CA PRO A 71 16.50 39.76 -29.19
C PRO A 71 16.12 38.35 -28.68
N PRO A 72 15.29 37.59 -29.43
CA PRO A 72 14.81 36.27 -29.02
C PRO A 72 15.88 35.16 -29.17
N PRO A 73 15.78 34.05 -28.40
CA PRO A 73 16.75 32.97 -28.42
C PRO A 73 16.60 32.07 -29.65
N VAL A 74 17.75 31.66 -30.21
CA VAL A 74 17.89 30.72 -31.32
C VAL A 74 17.65 29.29 -30.84
N VAL A 75 16.74 28.58 -31.51
CA VAL A 75 16.48 27.14 -31.33
C VAL A 75 17.52 26.33 -32.09
N VAL A 76 18.22 25.42 -31.40
CA VAL A 76 19.19 24.48 -32.00
C VAL A 76 18.55 23.08 -32.12
N PRO A 77 18.58 22.41 -33.29
CA PRO A 77 18.04 21.07 -33.43
C PRO A 77 19.01 19.98 -32.90
N PRO A 78 18.52 18.86 -32.36
CA PRO A 78 19.37 17.80 -31.83
C PRO A 78 19.96 16.92 -32.94
N LYS A 79 21.24 16.57 -32.79
CA LYS A 79 22.01 15.72 -33.69
C LYS A 79 21.88 14.24 -33.28
N ALA A 80 21.62 13.37 -34.26
CA ALA A 80 21.49 11.93 -34.08
C ALA A 80 22.81 11.27 -33.63
N VAL A 81 22.74 10.35 -32.67
CA VAL A 81 23.87 9.53 -32.21
C VAL A 81 23.71 8.09 -32.72
N ARG A 82 24.73 7.61 -33.43
CA ARG A 82 24.90 6.21 -33.87
C ARG A 82 25.49 5.37 -32.73
N PRO A 83 25.18 4.06 -32.64
CA PRO A 83 25.59 3.21 -31.52
C PRO A 83 27.05 2.77 -31.65
N VAL A 84 27.80 2.85 -30.54
CA VAL A 84 29.16 2.28 -30.43
C VAL A 84 29.10 0.88 -29.83
N ARG A 85 29.83 0.01 -30.51
CA ARG A 85 30.03 -1.44 -30.32
C ARG A 85 30.71 -1.75 -28.98
N ALA A 86 30.29 -2.86 -28.37
CA ALA A 86 30.82 -3.42 -27.13
C ALA A 86 32.29 -3.89 -27.25
N LEU A 87 33.07 -3.65 -26.19
CA LEU A 87 34.38 -4.25 -25.95
C LEU A 87 34.41 -4.91 -24.55
N LYS A 88 34.97 -6.12 -24.51
CA LYS A 88 35.20 -6.98 -23.34
C LYS A 88 36.24 -6.38 -22.37
N PRO A 89 36.21 -6.73 -21.06
CA PRO A 89 37.18 -6.27 -20.08
C PRO A 89 38.41 -7.20 -19.96
N ALA A 90 39.57 -6.61 -19.66
CA ALA A 90 40.82 -7.29 -19.32
C ALA A 90 41.45 -6.66 -18.04
N PRO A 91 42.33 -7.38 -17.32
CA PRO A 91 42.35 -7.38 -15.86
C PRO A 91 43.39 -6.45 -15.21
N ARG A 92 43.17 -6.22 -13.91
CA ARG A 92 44.03 -5.51 -12.95
C ARG A 92 45.35 -6.27 -12.70
N PRO A 93 46.46 -5.56 -12.46
CA PRO A 93 47.51 -6.05 -11.59
C PRO A 93 47.78 -5.17 -10.35
N THR A 94 48.21 -5.89 -9.33
CA THR A 94 48.62 -5.59 -7.97
C THR A 94 49.83 -4.65 -7.87
N THR A 95 49.88 -3.80 -6.83
CA THR A 95 51.15 -3.50 -6.12
C THR A 95 50.88 -3.26 -4.63
N THR A 96 51.70 -3.90 -3.79
CA THR A 96 51.82 -3.74 -2.33
C THR A 96 53.10 -2.91 -2.03
N PRO A 97 53.51 -2.63 -0.77
CA PRO A 97 53.73 -1.27 -0.28
C PRO A 97 55.22 -0.93 -0.08
N ARG A 98 55.56 0.36 0.10
CA ARG A 98 56.82 0.74 0.76
C ARG A 98 56.68 1.98 1.61
N ALA A 99 57.04 1.82 2.89
CA ALA A 99 57.19 2.86 3.87
C ALA A 99 58.49 3.65 3.66
N ALA A 100 58.45 4.96 3.96
CA ALA A 100 59.55 5.69 4.58
C ALA A 100 58.97 6.91 5.31
N GLN A 101 59.27 6.97 6.60
CA GLN A 101 58.89 7.98 7.57
C GLN A 101 59.78 9.21 7.44
N THR A 102 59.27 10.41 7.77
CA THR A 102 59.92 11.34 8.75
C THR A 102 58.96 12.48 9.16
N VAL A 103 58.73 12.59 10.49
CA VAL A 103 58.54 13.75 11.42
C VAL A 103 58.49 15.18 10.84
N ALA A 104 57.85 16.22 11.39
CA ALA A 104 57.11 16.60 12.62
C ALA A 104 56.32 17.90 12.20
N ALA A 105 55.43 18.58 12.92
CA ALA A 105 55.25 18.83 14.35
C ALA A 105 53.81 19.35 14.60
N ALA A 106 53.43 19.31 15.88
CA ALA A 106 52.12 19.60 16.44
C ALA A 106 51.67 21.07 16.36
N GLN A 107 50.34 21.27 16.44
CA GLN A 107 49.76 22.43 17.12
C GLN A 107 48.37 22.09 17.70
N THR A 108 48.17 22.63 18.90
CA THR A 108 47.33 22.23 20.02
C THR A 108 45.91 22.82 19.94
N ALA A 109 44.91 22.05 20.38
CA ALA A 109 43.57 22.55 20.72
C ALA A 109 43.42 22.57 22.26
N PRO A 110 42.86 23.62 22.88
CA PRO A 110 42.53 23.61 24.31
C PRO A 110 41.07 23.19 24.59
N PRO A 111 40.76 22.76 25.83
CA PRO A 111 39.55 22.03 26.19
C PRO A 111 38.47 22.88 26.87
N SER A 112 37.29 22.26 26.99
CA SER A 112 36.17 22.62 27.89
C SER A 112 36.59 22.62 29.37
N PRO A 113 35.84 23.36 30.21
CA PRO A 113 35.40 22.77 31.47
C PRO A 113 33.91 22.99 31.78
N ALA A 114 33.41 22.10 32.63
CA ALA A 114 32.06 22.03 33.16
C ALA A 114 31.98 22.62 34.58
N ALA A 115 30.75 23.00 34.94
CA ALA A 115 30.10 23.01 36.26
C ALA A 115 30.70 23.82 37.42
N ASP A 116 29.87 24.69 38.00
CA ASP A 116 29.88 24.94 39.45
C ASP A 116 28.49 25.31 40.00
N GLU A 117 28.30 25.03 41.29
CA GLU A 117 27.07 24.84 42.07
C GLU A 117 26.26 26.11 42.46
N LEU A 118 25.01 25.86 42.87
CA LEU A 118 24.08 26.77 43.60
C LEU A 118 24.61 27.13 45.00
N PRO A 119 24.16 28.25 45.62
CA PRO A 119 23.13 28.12 46.67
C PRO A 119 22.16 29.31 46.86
N ALA A 120 20.99 28.95 47.42
CA ALA A 120 20.16 29.62 48.44
C ALA A 120 19.47 31.00 48.21
N THR A 121 18.18 30.99 48.56
CA THR A 121 17.11 32.02 48.74
C THR A 121 17.36 32.94 49.97
N PRO A 122 16.44 33.86 50.43
CA PRO A 122 15.09 34.28 50.00
C PRO A 122 14.84 35.83 50.01
N THR A 123 13.66 36.31 49.58
CA THR A 123 12.94 37.47 50.20
C THR A 123 11.46 37.48 49.75
N LEU A 124 10.57 37.59 50.76
CA LEU A 124 9.10 37.67 50.75
C LEU A 124 8.57 39.09 50.48
N VAL A 125 7.38 39.23 49.85
CA VAL A 125 6.16 39.98 50.29
C VAL A 125 4.97 39.50 49.40
N ALA A 126 4.01 38.69 49.87
CA ALA A 126 2.65 39.02 50.36
C ALA A 126 1.82 39.98 49.43
N ALA A 127 0.54 39.82 49.10
CA ALA A 127 -0.58 39.04 49.63
C ALA A 127 -1.74 38.97 48.58
N ALA A 128 -2.62 37.96 48.67
CA ALA A 128 -4.08 38.11 48.68
C ALA A 128 -4.75 36.72 48.54
N GLU A 129 -5.51 36.35 49.57
CA GLU A 129 -6.22 35.09 49.75
C GLU A 129 -7.72 35.32 49.51
N ALA A 130 -8.38 34.44 48.74
CA ALA A 130 -9.80 34.11 48.91
C ALA A 130 -10.11 32.76 48.21
N PRO A 131 -10.97 31.89 48.81
CA PRO A 131 -11.04 30.47 48.47
C PRO A 131 -12.20 30.13 47.51
N ALA A 132 -12.05 29.08 46.70
CA ALA A 132 -13.09 28.05 46.47
C ALA A 132 -12.76 27.14 45.28
N ARG A 133 -13.13 25.86 45.46
CA ARG A 133 -13.30 24.75 44.50
C ARG A 133 -12.10 23.82 44.33
N THR A 134 -12.14 22.76 45.13
CA THR A 134 -11.64 21.43 44.78
C THR A 134 -12.18 21.00 43.42
N ALA A 135 -11.40 21.26 42.36
CA ALA A 135 -11.53 20.58 41.09
C ALA A 135 -10.90 19.20 41.25
N SER A 136 -11.72 18.15 41.11
CA SER A 136 -11.30 16.77 40.98
C SER A 136 -10.18 16.67 39.96
N ALA A 137 -8.96 16.37 40.42
CA ALA A 137 -7.82 16.12 39.56
C ALA A 137 -8.14 14.88 38.73
N ALA A 138 -8.36 15.07 37.43
CA ALA A 138 -8.37 13.99 36.46
C ALA A 138 -7.06 13.20 36.61
N PRO A 139 -7.10 11.85 36.61
CA PRO A 139 -5.89 11.06 36.70
C PRO A 139 -4.95 11.43 35.56
N PRO A 140 -3.62 11.46 35.79
CA PRO A 140 -2.66 11.76 34.74
C PRO A 140 -2.87 10.76 33.61
N ALA A 141 -2.94 11.27 32.38
CA ALA A 141 -2.93 10.46 31.18
C ALA A 141 -1.73 9.52 31.27
N SER A 142 -2.01 8.22 31.37
CA SER A 142 -1.00 7.17 31.37
C SER A 142 -0.07 7.40 30.19
N ALA A 143 1.21 7.62 30.48
CA ALA A 143 2.26 7.67 29.47
C ALA A 143 2.12 6.43 28.58
N PRO A 144 2.29 6.54 27.25
CA PRO A 144 2.15 5.40 26.36
C PRO A 144 3.19 4.36 26.76
N SER A 145 2.72 3.22 27.28
CA SER A 145 3.57 2.06 27.52
C SER A 145 4.35 1.77 26.24
N PRO A 146 5.68 1.50 26.33
CA PRO A 146 6.47 1.18 25.15
C PRO A 146 5.77 0.07 24.37
N SER A 147 5.51 0.31 23.09
CA SER A 147 4.86 -0.69 22.24
C SER A 147 5.77 -1.91 22.18
N ALA A 148 5.26 -3.07 22.58
CA ALA A 148 6.01 -4.32 22.45
C ALA A 148 6.45 -4.50 20.98
N PRO A 149 7.69 -4.98 20.74
CA PRO A 149 8.16 -5.22 19.38
C PRO A 149 7.28 -6.26 18.71
N ALA A 150 6.97 -6.07 17.43
CA ALA A 150 6.10 -6.97 16.69
C ALA A 150 6.70 -8.38 16.60
N GLN A 151 5.88 -9.41 16.80
CA GLN A 151 6.30 -10.81 16.76
C GLN A 151 5.85 -11.45 15.45
N LEU A 152 6.60 -11.20 14.37
CA LEU A 152 6.22 -11.71 13.04
C LEU A 152 6.36 -13.25 12.96
N PRO A 153 5.56 -13.93 12.13
CA PRO A 153 5.65 -15.38 11.95
C PRO A 153 6.96 -15.81 11.26
N PRO A 154 7.45 -17.04 11.49
CA PRO A 154 8.56 -17.60 10.72
C PRO A 154 8.20 -17.71 9.23
N SER A 155 9.22 -17.83 8.37
CA SER A 155 9.03 -18.06 6.93
C SER A 155 8.15 -19.29 6.68
N ALA A 156 7.24 -19.19 5.72
CA ALA A 156 6.27 -20.24 5.40
C ALA A 156 5.82 -20.15 3.95
N THR A 157 5.43 -21.28 3.38
CA THR A 157 4.66 -21.34 2.13
C THR A 157 3.27 -21.88 2.47
N LEU A 158 2.23 -21.16 2.06
CA LEU A 158 0.85 -21.47 2.38
C LEU A 158 0.04 -21.56 1.09
N ASP A 159 -0.67 -22.67 0.90
CA ASP A 159 -1.55 -22.90 -0.25
C ASP A 159 -3.00 -22.65 0.13
N TYR A 160 -3.75 -22.03 -0.78
CA TYR A 160 -5.11 -21.58 -0.56
C TYR A 160 -6.03 -22.04 -1.68
N GLN A 161 -7.26 -22.38 -1.32
CA GLN A 161 -8.36 -22.43 -2.25
C GLN A 161 -9.02 -21.05 -2.30
N VAL A 162 -9.29 -20.57 -3.52
CA VAL A 162 -9.98 -19.30 -3.76
C VAL A 162 -11.32 -19.57 -4.44
N SER A 163 -12.37 -19.03 -3.87
CA SER A 163 -13.73 -19.14 -4.40
C SER A 163 -14.44 -17.79 -4.36
N GLY A 164 -15.45 -17.61 -5.20
CA GLY A 164 -16.31 -16.44 -5.10
C GLY A 164 -16.98 -16.06 -6.41
N THR A 165 -17.25 -14.78 -6.58
CA THR A 165 -17.97 -14.21 -7.73
C THR A 165 -17.18 -13.06 -8.34
N ALA A 166 -17.10 -13.04 -9.67
CA ALA A 166 -16.51 -11.94 -10.42
C ALA A 166 -17.44 -11.56 -11.57
N ARG A 167 -17.90 -10.32 -11.60
CA ARG A 167 -18.94 -9.84 -12.52
C ARG A 167 -20.20 -10.70 -12.45
N GLY A 168 -20.55 -11.15 -11.24
CA GLY A 168 -21.68 -12.05 -11.01
C GLY A 168 -21.48 -13.52 -11.44
N ILE A 169 -20.31 -13.89 -11.97
CA ILE A 169 -20.01 -15.27 -12.37
C ILE A 169 -19.19 -15.94 -11.27
N ALA A 170 -19.64 -17.12 -10.83
CA ALA A 170 -18.90 -17.91 -9.86
C ALA A 170 -17.56 -18.39 -10.44
N PHE A 171 -16.50 -18.35 -9.64
CA PHE A 171 -15.19 -18.86 -10.04
C PHE A 171 -14.53 -19.66 -8.91
N GLN A 172 -13.58 -20.48 -9.32
CA GLN A 172 -12.66 -21.19 -8.43
C GLN A 172 -11.23 -21.00 -8.95
N ALA A 173 -10.29 -20.85 -8.04
CA ALA A 173 -8.87 -20.67 -8.33
C ALA A 173 -8.03 -21.20 -7.17
N GLU A 174 -6.73 -21.35 -7.40
CA GLU A 174 -5.78 -21.64 -6.33
C GLU A 174 -4.89 -20.42 -6.09
N ALA A 175 -4.42 -20.25 -4.86
CA ALA A 175 -3.46 -19.22 -4.54
C ALA A 175 -2.37 -19.74 -3.62
N GLN A 176 -1.23 -19.05 -3.60
CA GLN A 176 -0.10 -19.37 -2.74
C GLN A 176 0.48 -18.09 -2.15
N LEU A 177 0.72 -18.10 -0.84
CA LEU A 177 1.54 -17.11 -0.14
C LEU A 177 2.92 -17.72 0.09
N VAL A 178 3.95 -17.10 -0.47
CA VAL A 178 5.35 -17.36 -0.10
C VAL A 178 5.80 -16.23 0.81
N TRP A 179 6.00 -16.55 2.08
CA TRP A 179 6.47 -15.64 3.12
C TRP A 179 7.90 -15.99 3.53
N GLN A 180 8.81 -15.03 3.40
CA GLN A 180 10.21 -15.20 3.77
C GLN A 180 10.68 -14.01 4.60
N ARG A 181 11.37 -14.28 5.71
CA ARG A 181 12.07 -13.24 6.47
C ARG A 181 13.43 -13.69 6.98
N SER A 182 14.26 -12.69 7.23
CA SER A 182 15.49 -12.75 8.01
C SER A 182 15.35 -11.79 9.20
N ALA A 183 16.43 -11.58 9.97
CA ALA A 183 16.43 -10.63 11.07
C ALA A 183 16.14 -9.18 10.64
N SER A 184 16.56 -8.76 9.44
CA SER A 184 16.48 -7.36 9.00
C SER A 184 15.67 -7.13 7.73
N ARG A 185 15.30 -8.18 6.98
CA ARG A 185 14.62 -8.09 5.68
C ARG A 185 13.49 -9.10 5.57
N TYR A 186 12.50 -8.77 4.77
CA TYR A 186 11.42 -9.69 4.41
C TYR A 186 11.07 -9.62 2.92
N GLN A 187 10.43 -10.68 2.45
CA GLN A 187 9.76 -10.77 1.16
C GLN A 187 8.46 -11.56 1.32
N ALA A 188 7.37 -11.04 0.78
CA ALA A 188 6.08 -11.71 0.69
C ALA A 188 5.61 -11.71 -0.76
N GLU A 189 5.14 -12.86 -1.24
CA GLU A 189 4.57 -12.98 -2.58
C GLU A 189 3.25 -13.74 -2.53
N TRP A 190 2.17 -13.10 -2.98
CA TRP A 190 0.85 -13.68 -3.10
C TRP A 190 0.55 -13.93 -4.57
N THR A 191 0.33 -15.18 -4.96
CA THR A 191 0.08 -15.56 -6.35
C THR A 191 -1.25 -16.29 -6.46
N VAL A 192 -2.19 -15.73 -7.25
CA VAL A 192 -3.48 -16.35 -7.59
C VAL A 192 -3.42 -16.87 -9.02
N ARG A 193 -3.72 -18.16 -9.21
CA ARG A 193 -3.75 -18.85 -10.51
C ARG A 193 -5.18 -19.19 -10.86
N MET A 194 -5.68 -18.56 -11.92
CA MET A 194 -7.01 -18.83 -12.45
C MET A 194 -6.90 -19.65 -13.73
N PRO A 195 -7.52 -20.84 -13.81
CA PRO A 195 -7.55 -21.62 -15.05
C PRO A 195 -8.04 -20.74 -16.21
N LEU A 196 -7.32 -20.77 -17.34
CA LEU A 196 -7.62 -20.02 -18.58
C LEU A 196 -7.53 -18.48 -18.51
N LEU A 197 -7.56 -17.86 -17.33
CA LEU A 197 -7.49 -16.41 -17.13
C LEU A 197 -6.09 -15.90 -16.77
N GLY A 198 -5.15 -16.82 -16.52
CA GLY A 198 -3.76 -16.52 -16.21
C GLY A 198 -3.51 -16.38 -14.72
N GLN A 199 -2.47 -15.60 -14.38
CA GLN A 199 -2.00 -15.43 -13.01
C GLN A 199 -2.01 -13.94 -12.62
N ARG A 200 -2.33 -13.67 -11.36
CA ARG A 200 -2.10 -12.38 -10.72
C ARG A 200 -1.17 -12.58 -9.53
N THR A 201 -0.18 -11.72 -9.40
CA THR A 201 0.78 -11.75 -8.30
C THR A 201 0.81 -10.39 -7.60
N GLN A 202 0.89 -10.41 -6.27
CA GLN A 202 1.25 -9.27 -5.45
C GLN A 202 2.57 -9.58 -4.76
N ARG A 203 3.45 -8.59 -4.64
CA ARG A 203 4.75 -8.75 -4.00
C ARG A 203 5.03 -7.57 -3.09
N SER A 204 5.48 -7.85 -1.87
CA SER A 204 5.90 -6.86 -0.89
C SER A 204 7.29 -7.23 -0.39
N GLU A 205 8.18 -6.25 -0.33
CA GLU A 205 9.53 -6.45 0.19
C GLU A 205 9.99 -5.18 0.94
N GLY A 206 10.83 -5.39 1.94
CA GLY A 206 11.32 -4.29 2.77
C GLY A 206 12.17 -4.74 3.94
N ALA A 207 12.23 -3.87 4.94
CA ALA A 207 12.97 -4.09 6.17
C ALA A 207 12.07 -4.69 7.27
N VAL A 208 12.71 -5.34 8.23
CA VAL A 208 12.12 -5.75 9.51
C VAL A 208 12.68 -4.85 10.58
N SER A 209 11.81 -4.27 11.40
CA SER A 209 12.12 -3.35 12.50
C SER A 209 11.41 -3.82 13.77
N ASP A 210 11.70 -3.17 14.90
CA ASP A 210 10.99 -3.43 16.16
C ASP A 210 9.48 -3.18 16.03
N ALA A 211 9.07 -2.21 15.20
CA ALA A 211 7.67 -1.95 14.91
C ALA A 211 7.02 -3.01 13.98
N GLY A 212 7.81 -3.95 13.44
CA GLY A 212 7.40 -4.96 12.47
C GLY A 212 7.88 -4.67 11.06
N LEU A 213 7.02 -4.94 10.08
CA LEU A 213 7.33 -4.77 8.66
C LEU A 213 7.40 -3.30 8.27
N ALA A 214 8.46 -2.93 7.56
CA ALA A 214 8.61 -1.63 6.92
C ALA A 214 8.78 -1.84 5.41
N PRO A 215 7.68 -1.82 4.63
CA PRO A 215 7.74 -2.01 3.19
C PRO A 215 8.60 -0.94 2.52
N GLU A 216 9.41 -1.35 1.55
CA GLU A 216 10.17 -0.48 0.66
C GLU A 216 9.53 -0.46 -0.74
N ARG A 217 9.00 -1.62 -1.17
CA ARG A 217 8.35 -1.78 -2.47
C ARG A 217 7.17 -2.74 -2.39
N TYR A 218 6.05 -2.31 -2.95
CA TYR A 218 4.88 -3.15 -3.20
C TYR A 218 4.58 -3.18 -4.70
N ALA A 219 4.29 -4.35 -5.27
CA ALA A 219 3.97 -4.49 -6.69
C ALA A 219 2.78 -5.41 -6.92
N GLU A 220 1.95 -5.08 -7.91
CA GLU A 220 0.89 -5.93 -8.43
C GLU A 220 1.13 -6.20 -9.91
N ARG A 221 1.14 -7.48 -10.29
CA ARG A 221 1.36 -7.94 -11.66
C ARG A 221 0.19 -8.82 -12.10
N ALA A 222 -0.39 -8.47 -13.24
CA ALA A 222 -1.26 -9.36 -14.01
C ALA A 222 -0.79 -9.33 -15.46
N ARG A 223 -1.46 -8.56 -16.33
CA ARG A 223 -0.97 -8.28 -17.69
C ARG A 223 0.21 -7.31 -17.73
N SER A 224 0.20 -6.34 -16.81
CA SER A 224 1.30 -5.40 -16.59
C SER A 224 1.57 -5.27 -15.10
N GLU A 225 2.73 -4.74 -14.76
CA GLU A 225 3.14 -4.49 -13.37
C GLU A 225 2.90 -3.02 -13.01
N ARG A 226 2.39 -2.81 -11.79
CA ARG A 226 2.34 -1.50 -11.14
C ARG A 226 2.91 -1.62 -9.73
N ALA A 227 3.54 -0.57 -9.24
CA ALA A 227 4.21 -0.59 -7.95
C ALA A 227 4.00 0.70 -7.15
N ALA A 228 4.15 0.57 -5.84
CA ALA A 228 4.34 1.65 -4.89
C ALA A 228 5.74 1.54 -4.28
N HIS A 229 6.43 2.68 -4.17
CA HIS A 229 7.75 2.82 -3.57
C HIS A 229 7.62 3.67 -2.32
N PHE A 230 8.02 3.11 -1.18
CA PHE A 230 7.98 3.80 0.09
C PHE A 230 9.30 4.54 0.28
N ASP A 231 9.22 5.85 0.50
CA ASP A 231 10.37 6.75 0.71
C ASP A 231 10.20 7.46 2.07
N PRO A 232 10.50 6.77 3.19
CA PRO A 232 10.38 7.35 4.53
C PRO A 232 11.24 8.60 4.72
N ALA A 233 12.45 8.61 4.17
CA ALA A 233 13.37 9.75 4.25
C ALA A 233 12.81 10.97 3.52
N GLY A 234 12.16 10.76 2.37
CA GLY A 234 11.44 11.79 1.63
C GLY A 234 9.99 12.03 2.08
N GLY A 235 9.52 11.36 3.14
CA GLY A 235 8.18 11.51 3.70
C GLY A 235 7.03 11.13 2.75
N ARG A 236 7.25 10.25 1.77
CA ARG A 236 6.26 9.98 0.71
C ARG A 236 6.21 8.54 0.21
N ILE A 237 5.11 8.20 -0.46
CA ILE A 237 4.91 6.94 -1.19
C ILE A 237 4.67 7.30 -2.66
N ARG A 238 5.51 6.81 -3.55
CA ARG A 238 5.45 7.11 -5.00
C ARG A 238 4.86 5.95 -5.78
N PHE A 239 4.03 6.24 -6.76
CA PHE A 239 3.34 5.21 -7.54
C PHE A 239 3.83 5.16 -8.98
N SER A 240 4.14 3.95 -9.47
CA SER A 240 4.50 3.74 -10.88
C SER A 240 3.31 3.91 -11.84
N ALA A 241 2.10 4.08 -11.30
CA ALA A 241 0.87 4.28 -12.05
C ALA A 241 0.68 5.73 -12.54
N ASN A 242 1.67 6.61 -12.34
CA ASN A 242 1.60 8.05 -12.63
C ASN A 242 0.41 8.74 -11.95
N THR A 243 0.11 8.32 -10.72
CA THR A 243 -0.83 8.98 -9.81
C THR A 243 -0.07 9.87 -8.83
N PRO A 244 -0.70 10.89 -8.24
CA PRO A 244 -0.04 11.72 -7.23
C PRO A 244 0.56 10.90 -6.10
N ASP A 245 1.74 11.31 -5.62
CA ASP A 245 2.38 10.74 -4.44
C ASP A 245 1.47 10.87 -3.21
N ALA A 246 1.54 9.90 -2.31
CA ALA A 246 0.89 9.98 -1.00
C ALA A 246 1.90 10.35 0.09
N ALA A 247 1.43 10.97 1.18
CA ALA A 247 2.27 11.20 2.35
C ALA A 247 2.59 9.88 3.05
N TRP A 248 3.87 9.63 3.34
CA TRP A 248 4.27 8.46 4.13
C TRP A 248 3.93 8.69 5.61
N GLN A 249 3.54 7.61 6.29
CA GLN A 249 3.24 7.61 7.72
C GLN A 249 4.07 6.53 8.40
N ALA A 250 4.48 6.77 9.65
CA ALA A 250 5.19 5.76 10.43
C ALA A 250 4.34 4.48 10.56
N GLY A 251 4.97 3.33 10.33
CA GLY A 251 4.28 2.04 10.31
C GLY A 251 3.40 1.81 9.07
N ALA A 252 3.48 2.65 8.03
CA ALA A 252 2.75 2.42 6.78
C ALA A 252 3.04 1.03 6.20
N GLN A 253 1.98 0.36 5.78
CA GLN A 253 1.99 -0.97 5.19
C GLN A 253 1.53 -0.89 3.73
N ASP A 254 1.65 -2.00 3.01
CA ASP A 254 0.97 -2.22 1.73
C ASP A 254 -0.14 -3.27 1.87
N ARG A 255 -0.95 -3.44 0.82
CA ARG A 255 -2.11 -4.35 0.84
C ARG A 255 -1.77 -5.81 1.10
N LEU A 256 -0.53 -6.25 0.87
CA LEU A 256 -0.09 -7.61 1.19
C LEU A 256 0.53 -7.67 2.60
N SER A 257 1.49 -6.80 2.91
CA SER A 257 2.19 -6.78 4.20
C SER A 257 1.28 -6.50 5.39
N VAL A 258 0.19 -5.75 5.20
CA VAL A 258 -0.76 -5.43 6.28
C VAL A 258 -1.30 -6.66 7.00
N SER A 259 -1.54 -7.76 6.29
CA SER A 259 -2.05 -9.01 6.88
C SER A 259 -1.04 -9.65 7.84
N LEU A 260 0.23 -9.70 7.43
CA LEU A 260 1.34 -10.24 8.20
C LEU A 260 1.71 -9.32 9.38
N GLN A 261 1.65 -8.01 9.17
CA GLN A 261 1.88 -7.01 10.21
C GLN A 261 0.82 -7.10 11.31
N LEU A 262 -0.47 -7.22 10.96
CA LEU A 262 -1.54 -7.43 11.94
C LEU A 262 -1.31 -8.71 12.75
N GLY A 263 -0.88 -9.80 12.10
CA GLY A 263 -0.44 -11.02 12.79
C GLY A 263 0.66 -10.76 13.81
N GLY A 264 1.71 -10.03 13.41
CA GLY A 264 2.81 -9.68 14.29
C GLY A 264 2.43 -8.80 15.48
N LEU A 265 1.51 -7.86 15.29
CA LEU A 265 1.00 -7.01 16.37
C LEU A 265 0.16 -7.82 17.37
N LEU A 266 -0.75 -8.67 16.87
CA LEU A 266 -1.56 -9.53 17.74
C LEU A 266 -0.72 -10.56 18.49
N ALA A 267 0.29 -11.14 17.85
CA ALA A 267 1.22 -12.08 18.48
C ALA A 267 2.02 -11.39 19.61
N ALA A 268 2.51 -10.16 19.38
CA ALA A 268 3.30 -9.42 20.35
C ALA A 268 2.54 -9.02 21.61
N ALA A 269 1.27 -8.64 21.47
CA ALA A 269 0.47 -8.16 22.59
C ALA A 269 -1.02 -8.54 22.46
N PRO A 270 -1.40 -9.83 22.58
CA PRO A 270 -2.79 -10.26 22.39
C PRO A 270 -3.78 -9.53 23.31
N LYS A 271 -3.37 -9.26 24.55
CA LYS A 271 -4.19 -8.54 25.55
C LYS A 271 -4.44 -7.07 25.21
N ARG A 272 -3.64 -6.47 24.33
CA ARG A 272 -3.81 -5.09 23.85
C ARG A 272 -4.95 -4.98 22.84
N TYR A 273 -5.31 -6.10 22.21
CA TYR A 273 -6.29 -6.15 21.12
C TYR A 273 -7.43 -7.12 21.45
N PRO A 274 -8.22 -6.87 22.52
CA PRO A 274 -9.41 -7.68 22.80
C PRO A 274 -10.48 -7.48 21.71
N PRO A 275 -11.44 -8.41 21.57
CA PRO A 275 -12.62 -8.20 20.73
C PRO A 275 -13.31 -6.86 21.03
N GLY A 276 -13.72 -6.14 19.98
CA GLY A 276 -14.28 -4.79 20.05
C GLY A 276 -13.24 -3.66 20.00
N SER A 277 -11.94 -3.96 20.10
CA SER A 277 -10.88 -2.99 19.81
C SER A 277 -10.67 -2.78 18.31
N SER A 278 -9.93 -1.73 17.94
CA SER A 278 -9.58 -1.46 16.54
C SER A 278 -8.10 -1.12 16.37
N ILE A 279 -7.58 -1.40 15.16
CA ILE A 279 -6.20 -1.16 14.76
C ILE A 279 -6.22 -0.37 13.47
N THR A 280 -5.59 0.82 13.45
CA THR A 280 -5.48 1.63 12.24
C THR A 280 -4.05 1.60 11.71
N LEU A 281 -3.89 1.22 10.43
CA LEU A 281 -2.61 1.21 9.72
C LEU A 281 -2.75 1.96 8.40
N HIS A 282 -1.84 2.89 8.11
CA HIS A 282 -1.80 3.52 6.79
C HIS A 282 -1.41 2.46 5.75
N THR A 283 -2.26 2.20 4.77
CA THR A 283 -2.11 1.07 3.85
C THR A 283 -2.09 1.56 2.40
N ALA A 284 -1.03 1.24 1.67
CA ALA A 284 -0.86 1.60 0.28
C ALA A 284 -1.26 0.48 -0.68
N GLY A 285 -2.04 0.83 -1.71
CA GLY A 285 -2.12 0.07 -2.95
C GLY A 285 -1.09 0.55 -3.98
N VAL A 286 -1.31 0.24 -5.26
CA VAL A 286 -0.43 0.69 -6.36
C VAL A 286 -0.78 2.07 -6.93
N ARG A 287 -1.74 2.77 -6.30
CA ARG A 287 -2.29 4.07 -6.76
C ARG A 287 -2.67 5.03 -5.64
N ASP A 288 -2.86 4.49 -4.44
CA ASP A 288 -3.40 5.21 -3.29
C ASP A 288 -2.71 4.72 -2.02
N ALA A 289 -2.75 5.56 -0.98
CA ALA A 289 -2.46 5.16 0.38
C ALA A 289 -3.44 5.86 1.32
N GLU A 290 -4.09 5.09 2.18
CA GLU A 290 -5.12 5.60 3.10
C GLU A 290 -5.08 4.84 4.43
N PRO A 291 -5.53 5.46 5.53
CA PRO A 291 -5.65 4.75 6.81
C PRO A 291 -6.68 3.64 6.69
N TRP A 292 -6.32 2.40 7.00
CA TRP A 292 -7.23 1.27 7.10
C TRP A 292 -7.46 0.95 8.58
N THR A 293 -8.72 0.98 9.01
CA THR A 293 -9.13 0.62 10.37
C THR A 293 -9.70 -0.79 10.36
N TRP A 294 -9.14 -1.64 11.22
CA TRP A 294 -9.50 -3.04 11.38
C TRP A 294 -10.11 -3.26 12.75
N ASP A 295 -11.35 -3.71 12.79
CA ASP A 295 -12.05 -4.04 14.01
C ASP A 295 -11.75 -5.50 14.39
N VAL A 296 -11.25 -5.70 15.61
CA VAL A 296 -11.00 -7.03 16.16
C VAL A 296 -12.33 -7.62 16.60
N GLN A 297 -12.70 -8.74 16.00
CA GLN A 297 -13.94 -9.44 16.29
C GLN A 297 -13.73 -10.51 17.36
N ALA A 298 -14.82 -11.14 17.79
CA ALA A 298 -14.75 -12.36 18.58
C ALA A 298 -13.99 -13.46 17.79
N ASP A 299 -13.32 -14.32 18.54
CA ASP A 299 -12.58 -15.45 17.96
C ASP A 299 -13.51 -16.36 17.16
N GLU A 300 -13.03 -16.81 16.01
CA GLU A 300 -13.74 -17.74 15.15
C GLU A 300 -12.86 -18.97 14.93
N THR A 301 -13.44 -20.17 15.03
CA THR A 301 -12.72 -21.41 14.75
C THR A 301 -13.01 -21.84 13.32
N LEU A 302 -11.99 -21.81 12.46
CA LEU A 302 -12.05 -22.37 11.12
C LEU A 302 -11.86 -23.89 11.19
N HIS A 303 -12.34 -24.60 10.16
CA HIS A 303 -12.09 -26.03 9.99
C HIS A 303 -11.35 -26.22 8.67
N ILE A 304 -10.07 -26.59 8.76
CA ILE A 304 -9.17 -26.79 7.60
C ILE A 304 -8.74 -28.25 7.62
N ASP A 305 -9.02 -29.00 6.54
CA ASP A 305 -8.75 -30.45 6.46
C ASP A 305 -9.27 -31.27 7.65
N GLY A 306 -10.44 -30.89 8.19
CA GLY A 306 -11.03 -31.55 9.36
C GLY A 306 -10.38 -31.18 10.71
N HIS A 307 -9.37 -30.33 10.72
CA HIS A 307 -8.74 -29.81 11.92
C HIS A 307 -9.36 -28.48 12.34
N ALA A 308 -9.70 -28.37 13.64
CA ALA A 308 -10.12 -27.11 14.23
C ALA A 308 -8.94 -26.14 14.34
N LEU A 309 -9.09 -24.95 13.77
CA LEU A 309 -8.07 -23.91 13.73
C LEU A 309 -8.64 -22.64 14.38
N PRO A 310 -8.29 -22.35 15.66
CA PRO A 310 -8.74 -21.13 16.31
C PRO A 310 -8.07 -19.90 15.68
N THR A 311 -8.87 -18.89 15.36
CA THR A 311 -8.39 -17.68 14.69
C THR A 311 -8.87 -16.41 15.38
N ALA A 312 -8.03 -15.37 15.33
CA ALA A 312 -8.46 -14.00 15.56
C ALA A 312 -9.04 -13.45 14.25
N ARG A 313 -10.28 -12.96 14.28
CA ARG A 313 -10.93 -12.36 13.11
C ARG A 313 -10.85 -10.84 13.17
N LEU A 314 -10.45 -10.22 12.06
CA LEU A 314 -10.40 -8.77 11.89
C LEU A 314 -11.22 -8.36 10.69
N VAL A 315 -11.91 -7.22 10.78
CA VAL A 315 -12.76 -6.71 9.71
C VAL A 315 -12.42 -5.25 9.42
N ARG A 316 -12.09 -4.95 8.17
CA ARG A 316 -12.08 -3.58 7.64
C ARG A 316 -13.40 -3.33 6.93
N HIS A 317 -14.17 -2.38 7.45
CA HIS A 317 -15.42 -1.94 6.83
C HIS A 317 -15.18 -0.95 5.69
N PRO A 318 -16.02 -0.94 4.64
CA PRO A 318 -16.06 0.14 3.65
C PRO A 318 -16.37 1.47 4.34
N ARG A 319 -15.64 2.54 4.02
CA ARG A 319 -15.84 3.87 4.64
C ARG A 319 -16.46 4.90 3.71
N LYS A 320 -16.53 4.58 2.43
CA LYS A 320 -17.07 5.43 1.36
C LYS A 320 -17.65 4.55 0.26
N ASP A 321 -18.40 5.16 -0.64
CA ASP A 321 -18.89 4.47 -1.83
C ASP A 321 -17.72 3.88 -2.62
N TYR A 322 -17.95 2.72 -3.22
CA TYR A 322 -16.96 1.96 -4.00
C TYR A 322 -15.76 1.43 -3.19
N ASP A 323 -15.80 1.51 -1.86
CA ASP A 323 -14.80 0.91 -0.98
C ASP A 323 -15.05 -0.60 -0.78
N THR A 324 -13.99 -1.32 -0.47
CA THR A 324 -13.99 -2.78 -0.33
C THR A 324 -14.15 -3.18 1.13
N ARG A 325 -14.92 -4.23 1.43
CA ARG A 325 -14.88 -4.87 2.75
C ARG A 325 -13.81 -5.94 2.76
N VAL A 326 -13.00 -5.99 3.81
CA VAL A 326 -11.95 -7.01 3.96
C VAL A 326 -12.11 -7.70 5.30
N GLU A 327 -12.13 -9.02 5.29
CA GLU A 327 -12.22 -9.86 6.48
C GLU A 327 -11.02 -10.80 6.51
N LEU A 328 -10.32 -10.82 7.62
CA LEU A 328 -9.05 -11.50 7.79
C LEU A 328 -9.14 -12.41 9.02
N TRP A 329 -8.78 -13.67 8.86
CA TRP A 329 -8.66 -14.63 9.96
C TRP A 329 -7.20 -15.00 10.14
N LEU A 330 -6.64 -14.74 11.32
CA LEU A 330 -5.25 -15.02 11.67
C LEU A 330 -5.20 -16.24 12.60
N ALA A 331 -4.50 -17.29 12.20
CA ALA A 331 -4.43 -18.56 12.94
C ALA A 331 -3.56 -18.45 14.18
N ARG A 332 -4.18 -18.49 15.37
CA ARG A 332 -3.47 -18.29 16.64
C ARG A 332 -2.40 -19.36 16.89
N THR A 333 -2.63 -20.59 16.45
CA THR A 333 -1.71 -21.72 16.59
C THR A 333 -0.63 -21.80 15.50
N LEU A 334 -0.75 -20.97 14.45
CA LEU A 334 0.23 -20.87 13.35
C LEU A 334 0.93 -19.51 13.38
N ASP A 335 1.30 -19.04 14.58
CA ASP A 335 1.94 -17.72 14.81
C ASP A 335 1.21 -16.54 14.15
N TYR A 336 -0.13 -16.60 14.14
CA TYR A 336 -0.99 -15.61 13.51
C TYR A 336 -0.75 -15.47 12.00
N LEU A 337 -0.34 -16.54 11.30
CA LEU A 337 -0.36 -16.57 9.84
C LEU A 337 -1.80 -16.39 9.30
N PRO A 338 -1.98 -15.73 8.15
CA PRO A 338 -3.30 -15.50 7.56
C PRO A 338 -3.93 -16.81 7.09
N ALA A 339 -4.95 -17.28 7.79
CA ALA A 339 -5.65 -18.53 7.47
C ALA A 339 -6.77 -18.35 6.46
N ARG A 340 -7.41 -17.18 6.46
CA ARG A 340 -8.44 -16.82 5.48
C ARG A 340 -8.45 -15.32 5.24
N LEU A 341 -8.71 -14.92 4.01
CA LEU A 341 -8.89 -13.54 3.59
C LEU A 341 -10.08 -13.46 2.62
N ARG A 342 -11.15 -12.80 3.06
CA ARG A 342 -12.34 -12.56 2.24
C ARG A 342 -12.43 -11.09 1.87
N ILE A 343 -12.51 -10.82 0.58
CA ILE A 343 -12.59 -9.48 0.01
C ILE A 343 -13.94 -9.36 -0.70
N THR A 344 -14.76 -8.41 -0.28
CA THR A 344 -16.05 -8.10 -0.91
C THR A 344 -15.98 -6.72 -1.54
N GLN A 345 -16.10 -6.68 -2.87
CA GLN A 345 -16.13 -5.46 -3.67
C GLN A 345 -17.47 -4.73 -3.49
N ALA A 346 -17.50 -3.44 -3.80
CA ALA A 346 -18.71 -2.63 -3.68
C ALA A 346 -19.87 -3.10 -4.59
N ASN A 347 -19.57 -3.79 -5.69
CA ASN A 347 -20.57 -4.39 -6.57
C ASN A 347 -21.08 -5.76 -6.08
N GLY A 348 -20.64 -6.23 -4.91
CA GLY A 348 -21.01 -7.53 -4.34
C GLY A 348 -20.16 -8.71 -4.83
N ASP A 349 -19.20 -8.50 -5.73
CA ASP A 349 -18.23 -9.53 -6.10
C ASP A 349 -17.37 -9.90 -4.88
N VAL A 350 -17.15 -11.20 -4.68
CA VAL A 350 -16.39 -11.73 -3.55
C VAL A 350 -15.21 -12.54 -4.05
N ALA A 351 -14.07 -12.39 -3.36
CA ALA A 351 -12.97 -13.34 -3.42
C ALA A 351 -12.69 -13.83 -1.99
N ASP A 352 -12.99 -15.11 -1.73
CA ASP A 352 -12.76 -15.78 -0.45
C ASP A 352 -11.60 -16.75 -0.60
N GLN A 353 -10.52 -16.48 0.11
CA GLN A 353 -9.24 -17.18 0.02
C GLN A 353 -9.01 -17.87 1.36
N GLN A 354 -9.05 -19.18 1.42
CA GLN A 354 -8.89 -19.96 2.66
C GLN A 354 -7.76 -20.97 2.49
N LEU A 355 -6.98 -21.20 3.55
CA LEU A 355 -5.96 -22.25 3.58
C LEU A 355 -6.56 -23.56 3.06
N LYS A 356 -5.84 -24.18 2.13
CA LYS A 356 -6.19 -25.48 1.55
C LYS A 356 -5.89 -26.59 2.55
N SER A 357 -4.73 -26.50 3.20
CA SER A 357 -4.25 -27.44 4.20
C SER A 357 -3.44 -26.73 5.27
N LEU A 358 -3.22 -27.39 6.40
CA LEU A 358 -2.25 -26.91 7.39
C LEU A 358 -0.83 -27.03 6.81
N PRO A 359 0.07 -26.05 7.08
CA PRO A 359 1.45 -26.14 6.63
C PRO A 359 2.18 -27.31 7.28
N GLU A 360 3.01 -28.03 6.49
CA GLU A 360 3.75 -29.19 6.96
C GLU A 360 4.72 -28.84 8.10
N GLY A 361 4.81 -29.71 9.11
CA GLY A 361 5.79 -29.60 10.19
C GLY A 361 5.33 -28.88 11.46
N ARG A 362 4.02 -28.82 11.74
CA ARG A 362 3.47 -28.35 13.02
C ARG A 362 2.34 -29.20 13.57
#